data_AF-A0A3S2BPX5-F1
#
_entry.id   AF-A0A3S2BPX5-F1
#
_cell.length_a   1.000
_cell.length_b   1.000
_cell.length_c   1.000
_cell.angle_alpha   90.00
_cell.angle_beta   90.00
_cell.angle_gamma   90.00
#
_symmetry.space_group_name_H-M   'P 1'
#
loop_
_entity.id
_entity.type
_entity.pdbx_description
1 polymer ?
#
loop_
_entity_poly.entity_id
_entity_poly.type
_entity_poly.pdbx_seq_one_letter_code
_entity_poly.pdbx_strand_id
1 'polypeptide(L)'
;MNILDRYHAMEYGPAPEARNEADAWLAARDFGKALFIGGDWKAAAGGKTFETSEPSSGKLLAEVSDANAADIDAAVAAAAKALPKWSAA
;
A
#
# COMPACT_ATOMS: atom_id res chain seq x y z
N MET A 1 6.98 38.50 13.75
CA MET A 1 7.53 37.53 12.78
C MET A 1 6.72 37.64 11.50
N ASN A 2 7.33 38.03 10.38
CA ASN A 2 6.66 38.18 9.09
C ASN A 2 6.58 36.81 8.39
N ILE A 3 5.59 36.61 7.52
CA ILE A 3 5.38 35.37 6.78
C ILE A 3 6.56 35.01 5.86
N LEU A 4 7.29 36.03 5.39
CA LEU A 4 8.53 35.89 4.62
C LEU A 4 9.66 35.24 5.42
N ASP A 5 9.75 35.52 6.73
CA ASP A 5 10.83 35.00 7.57
C ASP A 5 10.69 33.47 7.75
N ARG A 6 9.46 32.98 7.93
CA ARG A 6 9.19 31.52 7.99
C ARG A 6 9.44 30.82 6.65
N TYR A 7 9.12 31.50 5.54
CA TYR A 7 9.34 30.95 4.21
C TYR A 7 10.83 30.77 3.90
N HIS A 8 11.68 31.67 4.41
CA HIS A 8 13.14 31.59 4.25
C HIS A 8 13.82 30.63 5.22
N ALA A 9 13.32 30.48 6.45
CA ALA A 9 13.92 29.58 7.43
C ALA A 9 13.67 28.09 7.11
N MET A 10 12.63 27.78 6.32
CA MET A 10 12.13 26.41 6.12
C MET A 10 11.98 25.65 7.44
N GLU A 11 11.72 26.38 8.53
CA GLU A 11 11.71 25.82 9.87
C GLU A 11 10.45 24.96 10.00
N TYR A 12 10.66 23.65 9.96
CA TYR A 12 9.59 22.67 10.07
C TYR A 12 8.97 22.81 11.46
N GLY A 13 7.68 23.14 11.50
CA GLY A 13 6.93 23.20 12.77
C GLY A 13 6.91 21.84 13.46
N PRO A 14 6.55 21.77 14.75
CA PRO A 14 6.41 20.48 15.42
C PRO A 14 5.36 19.64 14.67
N ALA A 15 5.81 18.60 13.97
CA ALA A 15 4.91 17.67 13.30
C ALA A 15 4.30 16.74 14.35
N PRO A 16 2.98 16.80 14.58
CA PRO A 16 2.27 15.77 15.34
C PRO A 16 2.22 14.42 14.60
N GLU A 17 2.83 14.33 13.40
CA GLU A 17 2.93 13.19 12.49
C GLU A 17 3.86 12.08 13.01
N ALA A 18 3.70 11.69 14.28
CA ALA A 18 4.39 10.52 14.79
C ALA A 18 4.03 9.30 13.93
N ARG A 19 5.06 8.55 13.52
CA ARG A 19 4.92 7.34 12.69
C ARG A 19 4.13 6.21 13.37
N ASN A 20 3.92 6.30 14.67
CA ASN A 20 3.37 5.23 15.50
C ASN A 20 2.07 4.63 14.96
N GLU A 21 1.15 5.43 14.39
CA GLU A 21 -0.09 4.90 13.80
C GLU A 21 0.17 4.09 12.52
N ALA A 22 1.08 4.57 11.66
CA ALA A 22 1.47 3.87 10.46
C ALA A 22 2.23 2.58 10.79
N ASP A 23 3.14 2.62 11.76
CA ASP A 23 3.86 1.43 12.25
C ASP A 23 2.89 0.39 12.83
N ALA A 24 1.91 0.85 13.62
CA ALA A 24 0.88 -0.03 14.18
C ALA A 24 0.01 -0.66 13.08
N TRP A 25 -0.35 0.10 12.04
CA TRP A 25 -1.11 -0.41 10.90
C TRP A 25 -0.31 -1.44 10.10
N LEU A 26 0.97 -1.16 9.82
CA LEU A 26 1.88 -2.08 9.14
C LEU A 26 2.01 -3.39 9.94
N ALA A 27 2.22 -3.30 11.26
CA ALA A 27 2.37 -4.46 12.13
C ALA A 27 1.08 -5.31 12.24
N ALA A 28 -0.10 -4.69 12.12
CA ALA A 28 -1.39 -5.39 12.20
C ALA A 28 -1.83 -6.04 10.88
N ARG A 29 -1.12 -5.79 9.78
CA ARG A 29 -1.54 -6.19 8.43
C ARG A 29 -0.76 -7.39 7.91
N ASP A 30 -1.48 -8.40 7.44
CA ASP A 30 -0.91 -9.52 6.67
C ASP A 30 -0.72 -9.12 5.19
N PHE A 31 0.51 -8.73 4.84
CA PHE A 31 0.87 -8.40 3.46
C PHE A 31 1.11 -9.63 2.57
N GLY A 32 1.15 -10.83 3.14
CA GLY A 32 1.08 -12.08 2.41
C GLY A 32 -0.28 -12.27 1.72
N LYS A 33 -1.29 -11.48 2.09
CA LYS A 33 -2.61 -11.38 1.45
C LYS A 33 -2.90 -9.98 0.90
N ALA A 34 -1.95 -9.42 0.16
CA ALA A 34 -2.03 -8.05 -0.35
C ALA A 34 -2.76 -7.92 -1.69
N LEU A 35 -3.17 -9.01 -2.35
CA LEU A 35 -3.88 -8.91 -3.63
C LEU A 35 -5.37 -8.65 -3.39
N PHE A 36 -5.89 -7.53 -3.85
CA PHE A 36 -7.33 -7.24 -3.77
C PHE A 36 -8.01 -7.54 -5.12
N ILE A 37 -8.65 -8.71 -5.20
CA ILE A 37 -9.20 -9.24 -6.46
C ILE A 37 -10.66 -9.61 -6.25
N GLY A 38 -11.56 -8.94 -7.00
CA GLY A 38 -12.98 -9.25 -6.99
C GLY A 38 -13.72 -8.89 -5.69
N GLY A 39 -13.17 -7.97 -4.90
CA GLY A 39 -13.77 -7.53 -3.62
C GLY A 39 -13.14 -8.15 -2.37
N ASP A 40 -12.18 -9.07 -2.54
CA ASP A 40 -11.54 -9.78 -1.44
C ASP A 40 -10.03 -9.64 -1.45
N TRP A 41 -9.42 -9.65 -0.25
CA TRP A 41 -7.97 -9.74 -0.06
C TRP A 41 -7.51 -11.20 -0.14
N LYS A 42 -6.48 -11.47 -0.95
CA LYS A 42 -6.00 -12.80 -1.28
C LYS A 42 -4.48 -12.86 -1.25
N ALA A 43 -3.95 -14.04 -0.94
CA ALA A 43 -2.55 -14.36 -1.21
C ALA A 43 -2.35 -14.61 -2.70
N ALA A 44 -1.11 -14.52 -3.18
CA ALA A 44 -0.77 -14.93 -4.53
C ALA A 44 -1.11 -16.41 -4.73
N ALA A 45 -1.66 -16.77 -5.90
CA ALA A 45 -2.03 -18.14 -6.23
C ALA A 45 -0.84 -19.11 -6.13
N GLY A 46 0.38 -18.61 -6.39
CA GLY A 46 1.62 -19.38 -6.23
C GLY A 46 2.20 -19.40 -4.82
N GLY A 47 1.58 -18.71 -3.86
CA GLY A 47 2.06 -18.59 -2.48
C GLY A 47 3.36 -17.80 -2.31
N LYS A 48 3.88 -17.20 -3.39
CA LYS A 48 5.13 -16.43 -3.36
C LYS A 48 4.92 -15.05 -2.76
N THR A 49 6.00 -14.54 -2.19
CA THR A 49 6.11 -13.21 -1.61
C THR A 49 7.49 -12.62 -1.89
N PHE A 50 7.63 -11.31 -1.71
CA PHE A 50 8.91 -10.60 -1.78
C PHE A 50 9.04 -9.55 -0.68
N GLU A 51 10.27 -9.30 -0.25
CA GLU A 51 10.57 -8.30 0.78
C GLU A 51 10.56 -6.89 0.19
N THR A 52 10.03 -5.94 0.96
CA THR A 52 10.20 -4.50 0.72
C THR A 52 10.82 -3.86 1.96
N SER A 53 11.70 -2.89 1.75
CA SER A 53 12.50 -2.29 2.82
C SER A 53 12.21 -0.79 2.96
N GLU A 54 12.35 -0.28 4.17
CA GLU A 54 12.20 1.14 4.48
C GLU A 54 13.36 1.96 3.86
N PRO A 55 13.10 2.92 2.96
CA PRO A 55 14.16 3.63 2.24
C PRO A 55 15.13 4.41 3.13
N SER A 56 14.66 4.93 4.27
CA SER A 56 15.47 5.74 5.19
C SER A 56 16.38 4.94 6.10
N SER A 57 16.05 3.67 6.37
CA SER A 57 16.75 2.84 7.36
C SER A 57 17.33 1.55 6.78
N GLY A 58 16.87 1.13 5.60
CA GLY A 58 17.19 -0.14 4.96
C GLY A 58 16.56 -1.36 5.66
N LYS A 59 15.82 -1.16 6.76
CA LYS A 59 15.20 -2.27 7.51
C LYS A 59 14.04 -2.87 6.72
N LEU A 60 13.78 -4.15 6.94
CA LEU A 60 12.60 -4.83 6.39
C LEU A 60 11.33 -4.07 6.82
N LEU A 61 10.49 -3.73 5.84
CA LEU A 61 9.22 -3.05 6.05
C LEU A 61 8.06 -4.05 6.01
N ALA A 62 8.02 -4.93 5.01
CA ALA A 62 7.01 -5.98 4.89
C ALA A 62 7.45 -7.08 3.91
N GLU A 63 6.79 -8.24 3.99
CA GLU A 63 6.82 -9.29 2.98
C GLU A 63 5.46 -9.30 2.25
N VAL A 64 5.45 -9.01 0.94
CA VAL A 64 4.24 -8.72 0.16
C VAL A 64 3.99 -9.82 -0.87
N SER A 65 2.73 -10.17 -1.13
CA SER A 65 2.34 -11.15 -2.17
C SER A 65 3.00 -10.86 -3.54
N ASP A 66 3.64 -11.88 -4.12
CA ASP A 66 4.22 -11.85 -5.46
C ASP A 66 3.24 -12.50 -6.47
N ALA A 67 2.46 -11.66 -7.14
CA ALA A 67 1.40 -12.10 -8.04
C ALA A 67 1.95 -12.78 -9.30
N ASN A 68 1.27 -13.83 -9.74
CA ASN A 68 1.60 -14.53 -10.99
C ASN A 68 0.52 -14.36 -12.07
N ALA A 69 0.70 -15.01 -13.21
CA ALA A 69 -0.24 -14.95 -14.33
C ALA A 69 -1.69 -15.34 -13.94
N ALA A 70 -1.88 -16.34 -13.06
CA ALA A 70 -3.21 -16.76 -12.64
C ALA A 70 -3.91 -15.70 -11.77
N ASP A 71 -3.15 -14.97 -10.94
CA ASP A 71 -3.68 -13.84 -10.19
C ASP A 71 -4.12 -12.71 -11.13
N ILE A 72 -3.34 -12.44 -12.18
CA ILE A 72 -3.65 -11.45 -13.22
C ILE A 72 -4.92 -11.84 -13.96
N ASP A 73 -5.04 -13.10 -14.41
CA ASP A 73 -6.22 -13.60 -15.11
C ASP A 73 -7.48 -13.46 -14.24
N ALA A 74 -7.38 -13.80 -12.95
CA ALA A 74 -8.48 -13.63 -11.99
C ALA A 74 -8.86 -12.15 -11.79
N ALA A 75 -7.87 -11.24 -11.74
CA ALA A 75 -8.09 -9.81 -11.63
C ALA A 75 -8.79 -9.23 -12.86
N VAL A 76 -8.34 -9.60 -14.07
CA VAL A 76 -8.94 -9.17 -15.33
C VAL A 76 -10.38 -9.69 -15.45
N ALA A 77 -10.62 -10.96 -15.12
CA ALA A 77 -11.97 -11.54 -15.14
C ALA A 77 -12.91 -10.81 -14.16
N ALA A 78 -12.44 -10.50 -12.95
CA ALA A 78 -13.21 -9.75 -11.96
C ALA A 78 -13.53 -8.32 -12.44
N ALA A 79 -12.55 -7.63 -13.03
CA ALA A 79 -12.73 -6.30 -13.61
C ALA A 79 -13.73 -6.32 -14.78
N ALA A 80 -13.61 -7.28 -15.69
CA ALA A 80 -14.53 -7.44 -16.82
C ALA A 80 -15.97 -7.69 -16.36
N LYS A 81 -16.16 -8.48 -15.29
CA LYS A 81 -17.47 -8.71 -14.67
C LYS A 81 -18.06 -7.44 -14.05
N ALA A 82 -17.23 -6.60 -13.42
CA ALA A 82 -17.68 -5.38 -12.77
C ALA A 82 -17.99 -4.24 -13.76
N LEU A 83 -17.30 -4.23 -14.91
CA LEU A 83 -17.33 -3.13 -15.87
C LEU A 83 -18.74 -2.70 -16.29
N PRO A 84 -19.68 -3.57 -16.71
CA PRO A 84 -20.98 -3.12 -17.21
C PRO A 84 -21.79 -2.32 -16.19
N LYS A 85 -21.73 -2.71 -14.90
CA LYS A 85 -22.43 -2.00 -13.82
C LYS A 85 -21.70 -0.71 -13.44
N TRP A 86 -20.37 -0.74 -13.41
CA TRP A 86 -19.55 0.41 -13.03
C TRP A 86 -19.60 1.53 -14.07
N SER A 87 -19.54 1.20 -15.36
CA SER A 87 -19.54 2.18 -16.45
C SER A 87 -20.92 2.74 -16.78
N ALA A 88 -21.99 2.19 -16.20
CA ALA A 88 -23.35 2.69 -16.37
C ALA A 88 -23.75 3.71 -15.29
N ALA A 89 -22.85 3.99 -14.33
CA ALA A 89 -23.02 4.95 -13.25
C ALA A 89 -22.55 6.36 -13.65
#